data_AF-A0A7Y2Z6L3-F1
#
_entry.id   AF-A0A7Y2Z6L3-F1
#
_cell.length_a   1.000
_cell.length_b   1.000
_cell.length_c   1.000
_cell.angle_alpha   90.00
_cell.angle_beta   90.00
_cell.angle_gamma   90.00
#
_symmetry.space_group_name_H-M   'P 1'
#
loop_
_entity.id
_entity.type
_entity.pdbx_description
1 polymer ?
#
loop_
_entity_poly.entity_id
_entity_poly.type
_entity_poly.pdbx_seq_one_letter_code
_entity_poly.pdbx_strand_id
1 'polypeptide(L)'
;MKTIATYIVVALVMQPLFLMYCQNNTDDIIKAYDLRMDGRTEEAITVLSEIIDSDPSNAMAHFELARSLENDKKNDHIIMALDYDPENLAYKFYQANLQMLEAYKGMKTNNKELITNNLDLCKETLKSILAIKPDCKESLFFLIDIYGSIPEDMGGNIDMAEKYLKTLKDVDPLYAAHGELILKFKDGDVDMVKYWKDYIATIDDSNEAHIKLGKAYLMNNDMEKAKECFNTVMKSDPNQTILHLDVARAHLYTAMRGGDKSDEALQKFKENIQLYIDAEIKKPKLIEAWCYGWLGMVESRQGNKELADMYAAKAEKLIPNYPRFTAIPSIDAPPNVKTYKYKSYFSPF
;
A
#
# COMPACT_ATOMS: atom_id res chain seq x y z
N MET A 1 51.21 20.53 21.33
CA MET A 1 50.76 19.22 21.87
C MET A 1 49.54 19.32 22.78
N LYS A 2 49.46 20.27 23.74
CA LYS A 2 48.27 20.41 24.61
C LYS A 2 46.96 20.71 23.86
N THR A 3 46.99 21.53 22.81
CA THR A 3 45.78 21.91 22.06
C THR A 3 45.18 20.76 21.25
N ILE A 4 46.01 19.91 20.64
CA ILE A 4 45.56 18.76 19.85
C ILE A 4 44.92 17.69 20.76
N ALA A 5 45.47 17.49 21.96
CA ALA A 5 44.89 16.58 22.95
C ALA A 5 43.50 17.05 23.42
N THR A 6 43.27 18.35 23.59
CA THR A 6 41.95 18.89 23.96
C THR A 6 40.91 18.68 22.87
N TYR A 7 41.25 18.87 21.59
CA TYR A 7 40.32 18.62 20.48
C TYR A 7 39.98 17.13 20.32
N ILE A 8 40.94 16.24 20.54
CA ILE A 8 40.71 14.78 20.48
C ILE A 8 39.81 14.32 21.63
N VAL A 9 39.99 14.85 22.84
CA VAL A 9 39.13 14.54 24.00
C VAL A 9 37.71 15.09 23.82
N VAL A 10 37.56 16.31 23.29
CA VAL A 10 36.24 16.87 22.96
C VAL A 10 35.54 16.05 21.86
N ALA A 11 36.26 15.65 20.81
CA ALA A 11 35.70 14.79 19.76
C ALA A 11 35.27 13.40 20.29
N LEU A 12 36.07 12.79 21.17
CA LEU A 12 35.77 11.48 21.78
C LEU A 12 34.63 11.50 22.79
N VAL A 13 34.31 12.65 23.41
CA VAL A 13 33.18 12.80 24.34
C VAL A 13 31.91 13.22 23.58
N MET A 14 32.04 14.00 22.50
CA MET A 14 30.90 14.41 21.66
C MET A 14 30.35 13.27 20.82
N GLN A 15 31.18 12.34 20.37
CA GLN A 15 30.76 11.19 19.57
C GLN A 15 29.76 10.25 20.28
N PRO A 16 29.95 9.82 21.54
CA PRO A 16 28.96 9.04 22.27
C PRO A 16 27.71 9.85 22.64
N LEU A 17 27.83 11.14 22.90
CA LEU A 17 26.67 12.03 23.15
C LEU A 17 25.81 12.21 21.89
N PHE A 18 26.43 12.37 20.72
CA PHE A 18 25.75 12.45 19.44
C PHE A 18 25.06 11.13 19.08
N LEU A 19 25.74 9.99 19.28
CA LEU A 19 25.14 8.67 19.06
C LEU A 19 23.95 8.41 19.99
N MET A 20 24.06 8.81 21.27
CA MET A 20 22.96 8.69 22.23
C MET A 20 21.78 9.61 21.89
N TYR A 21 22.06 10.83 21.40
CA TYR A 21 21.03 11.76 20.93
C TYR A 21 20.30 11.25 19.68
N CYS A 22 21.04 10.74 18.67
CA CYS A 22 20.44 10.15 17.47
C CYS A 22 19.62 8.88 17.78
N GLN A 23 20.06 8.06 18.74
CA GLN A 23 19.32 6.89 19.19
C GLN A 23 18.02 7.27 19.89
N ASN A 24 18.05 8.27 20.80
CA ASN A 24 16.85 8.76 21.47
C ASN A 24 15.81 9.32 20.48
N ASN A 25 16.26 10.10 19.48
CA ASN A 25 15.33 10.62 18.46
C ASN A 25 14.73 9.50 17.60
N THR A 26 15.47 8.42 17.33
CA THR A 26 14.92 7.27 16.59
C THR A 26 13.81 6.58 17.38
N ASP A 27 14.02 6.33 18.67
CA ASP A 27 13.01 5.67 19.52
C ASP A 27 11.74 6.52 19.65
N ASP A 28 11.88 7.85 19.78
CA ASP A 28 10.72 8.76 19.84
C ASP A 28 9.97 8.84 18.49
N ILE A 29 10.66 8.74 17.35
CA ILE A 29 10.00 8.64 16.03
C ILE A 29 9.24 7.30 15.91
N ILE A 30 9.81 6.19 16.41
CA ILE A 30 9.10 4.90 16.41
C ILE A 30 7.88 4.94 17.33
N LYS A 31 7.97 5.62 18.47
CA LYS A 31 6.81 5.87 19.33
C LYS A 31 5.74 6.70 18.62
N ALA A 32 6.11 7.73 17.86
CA ALA A 32 5.17 8.49 17.05
C ALA A 32 4.52 7.63 15.95
N TYR A 33 5.30 6.74 15.31
CA TYR A 33 4.76 5.74 14.39
C TYR A 33 3.71 4.85 15.07
N ASP A 34 4.00 4.31 16.26
CA ASP A 34 3.06 3.45 17.00
C ASP A 34 1.78 4.22 17.37
N LEU A 35 1.91 5.48 17.79
CA LEU A 35 0.76 6.37 18.05
C LEU A 35 -0.12 6.53 16.80
N ARG A 36 0.48 6.80 15.63
CA ARG A 36 -0.27 6.90 14.37
C ARG A 36 -0.94 5.58 14.00
N MET A 37 -0.22 4.47 14.13
CA MET A 37 -0.78 3.14 13.84
C MET A 37 -1.91 2.74 14.78
N ASP A 38 -1.97 3.33 15.98
CA ASP A 38 -3.07 3.21 16.95
C ASP A 38 -4.19 4.27 16.77
N GLY A 39 -4.13 5.09 15.71
CA GLY A 39 -5.14 6.13 15.41
C GLY A 39 -5.01 7.41 16.25
N ARG A 40 -3.94 7.54 17.05
CA ARG A 40 -3.63 8.72 17.87
C ARG A 40 -2.77 9.71 17.08
N THR A 41 -3.25 10.07 15.89
CA THR A 41 -2.49 10.84 14.89
C THR A 41 -2.05 12.23 15.38
N GLU A 42 -2.90 12.95 16.12
CA GLU A 42 -2.54 14.27 16.66
C GLU A 42 -1.38 14.21 17.66
N GLU A 43 -1.33 13.15 18.48
CA GLU A 43 -0.23 12.94 19.41
C GLU A 43 1.06 12.57 18.67
N ALA A 44 0.96 11.76 17.62
CA ALA A 44 2.09 11.46 16.73
C ALA A 44 2.65 12.74 16.08
N ILE A 45 1.78 13.59 15.52
CA ILE A 45 2.15 14.88 14.93
C ILE A 45 2.85 15.78 15.95
N THR A 46 2.35 15.82 17.19
CA THR A 46 2.94 16.63 18.27
C THR A 46 4.37 16.18 18.56
N VAL A 47 4.58 14.89 18.79
CA VAL A 47 5.92 14.32 19.05
C VAL A 47 6.88 14.61 17.88
N LEU A 48 6.42 14.38 16.65
CA LEU A 48 7.25 14.59 15.45
C LEU A 48 7.61 16.07 15.24
N SER A 49 6.69 16.98 15.55
CA SER A 49 6.94 18.42 15.46
C SER A 49 7.99 18.87 16.47
N GLU A 50 7.93 18.39 17.72
CA GLU A 50 8.94 18.69 18.73
C GLU A 50 10.34 18.20 18.32
N ILE A 51 10.42 17.01 17.70
CA ILE A 51 11.68 16.48 17.18
C ILE A 51 12.21 17.37 16.07
N ILE A 52 11.37 17.76 15.11
CA ILE A 52 11.75 18.63 13.97
C ILE A 52 12.15 20.03 14.46
N ASP A 53 11.49 20.59 15.48
CA ASP A 53 11.88 21.88 16.06
C ASP A 53 13.28 21.83 16.69
N SER A 54 13.66 20.68 17.25
CA SER A 54 14.98 20.46 17.85
C SER A 54 16.07 20.06 16.83
N ASP A 55 15.68 19.30 15.80
CA ASP A 55 16.52 18.80 14.71
C ASP A 55 15.77 18.91 13.38
N PRO A 56 15.80 20.10 12.73
CA PRO A 56 15.12 20.32 11.45
C PRO A 56 15.68 19.49 10.30
N SER A 57 16.81 18.80 10.49
CA SER A 57 17.45 17.95 9.47
C SER A 57 17.04 16.49 9.54
N ASN A 58 16.15 16.13 10.47
CA ASN A 58 15.77 14.76 10.70
C ASN A 58 14.83 14.23 9.59
N ALA A 59 15.42 13.60 8.58
CA ALA A 59 14.71 13.05 7.43
C ALA A 59 13.59 12.06 7.83
N MET A 60 13.85 11.23 8.85
CA MET A 60 12.90 10.21 9.30
C MET A 60 11.70 10.82 10.03
N ALA A 61 11.91 11.86 10.85
CA ALA A 61 10.82 12.60 11.49
C ALA A 61 9.95 13.31 10.44
N HIS A 62 10.58 13.95 9.44
CA HIS A 62 9.85 14.53 8.31
C HIS A 62 9.03 13.48 7.54
N PHE A 63 9.61 12.31 7.27
CA PHE A 63 8.90 11.22 6.60
C PHE A 63 7.69 10.71 7.40
N GLU A 64 7.87 10.44 8.69
CA GLU A 64 6.75 9.96 9.53
C GLU A 64 5.70 11.06 9.74
N LEU A 65 6.09 12.33 9.78
CA LEU A 65 5.15 13.45 9.83
C LEU A 65 4.35 13.56 8.54
N ALA A 66 4.98 13.40 7.37
CA ALA A 66 4.28 13.35 6.09
C ALA A 66 3.21 12.24 6.08
N ARG A 67 3.52 11.06 6.62
CA ARG A 67 2.57 9.94 6.77
C ARG A 67 1.46 10.16 7.78
N SER A 68 1.66 11.09 8.71
CA SER A 68 0.69 11.45 9.76
C SER A 68 -0.27 12.55 9.31
N LEU A 69 0.06 13.28 8.25
CA LEU A 69 -0.72 14.43 7.78
C LEU A 69 -1.76 14.05 6.72
N GLU A 70 -2.98 14.56 6.90
CA GLU A 70 -4.07 14.40 5.92
C GLU A 70 -4.14 15.55 4.90
N ASN A 71 -3.52 16.69 5.19
CA ASN A 71 -3.53 17.90 4.36
C ASN A 71 -2.32 18.01 3.42
N ASP A 72 -2.29 19.07 2.62
CA ASP A 72 -1.27 19.28 1.57
C ASP A 72 0.16 19.42 2.11
N LYS A 73 0.34 19.73 3.40
CA LYS A 73 1.67 19.81 4.04
C LYS A 73 2.42 18.47 4.05
N LYS A 74 1.74 17.35 3.80
CA LYS A 74 2.41 16.06 3.62
C LYS A 74 3.45 16.11 2.50
N ASN A 75 3.19 16.86 1.44
CA ASN A 75 4.12 17.03 0.31
C ASN A 75 5.36 17.81 0.72
N ASP A 76 5.20 18.87 1.53
CA ASP A 76 6.31 19.67 2.02
C ASP A 76 7.28 18.82 2.86
N HIS A 77 6.73 17.99 3.76
CA HIS A 77 7.55 17.14 4.61
C HIS A 77 8.20 15.97 3.89
N ILE A 78 7.57 15.35 2.87
CA ILE A 78 8.26 14.33 2.08
C ILE A 78 9.40 14.92 1.24
N ILE A 79 9.25 16.17 0.75
CA ILE A 79 10.32 16.89 0.06
C ILE A 79 11.48 17.12 1.03
N MET A 80 11.22 17.63 2.23
CA MET A 80 12.26 17.80 3.25
C MET A 80 12.95 16.48 3.62
N ALA A 81 12.21 15.39 3.76
CA ALA A 81 12.78 14.07 4.02
C ALA A 81 13.75 13.63 2.91
N LEU A 82 13.42 13.92 1.65
CA LEU A 82 14.28 13.63 0.49
C LEU A 82 15.44 14.62 0.34
N ASP A 83 15.30 15.86 0.78
CA ASP A 83 16.41 16.82 0.79
C ASP A 83 17.51 16.38 1.76
N TYR A 84 17.14 15.77 2.89
CA TYR A 84 18.09 15.27 3.90
C TYR A 84 18.55 13.82 3.67
N ASP A 85 17.75 12.97 3.01
CA ASP A 85 18.12 11.60 2.63
C ASP A 85 17.66 11.27 1.19
N PRO A 86 18.35 11.80 0.17
CA PRO A 86 17.90 11.77 -1.23
C PRO A 86 17.96 10.40 -1.88
N GLU A 87 18.68 9.44 -1.30
CA GLU A 87 18.79 8.07 -1.80
C GLU A 87 17.82 7.10 -1.12
N ASN A 88 17.02 7.57 -0.16
CA ASN A 88 16.08 6.73 0.55
C ASN A 88 14.93 6.27 -0.35
N LEU A 89 14.98 4.99 -0.72
CA LEU A 89 13.99 4.40 -1.61
C LEU A 89 12.57 4.45 -1.01
N ALA A 90 12.40 4.28 0.31
CA ALA A 90 11.08 4.34 0.93
C ALA A 90 10.45 5.73 0.78
N TYR A 91 11.26 6.80 0.92
CA TYR A 91 10.78 8.18 0.77
C TYR A 91 10.42 8.47 -0.69
N LYS A 92 11.25 8.02 -1.64
CA LYS A 92 10.94 8.15 -3.08
C LYS A 92 9.68 7.39 -3.47
N PHE A 93 9.50 6.17 -2.96
CA PHE A 93 8.27 5.40 -3.23
C PHE A 93 7.04 6.07 -2.64
N TYR A 94 7.13 6.62 -1.43
CA TYR A 94 6.04 7.37 -0.84
C TYR A 94 5.69 8.61 -1.68
N GLN A 95 6.70 9.37 -2.11
CA GLN A 95 6.52 10.52 -3.01
C GLN A 95 5.85 10.11 -4.34
N ALA A 96 6.31 9.03 -4.97
CA ALA A 96 5.71 8.52 -6.21
C ALA A 96 4.23 8.11 -6.01
N ASN A 97 3.89 7.50 -4.87
CA ASN A 97 2.50 7.18 -4.55
C ASN A 97 1.63 8.43 -4.31
N LEU A 98 2.17 9.49 -3.70
CA LEU A 98 1.45 10.76 -3.55
C LEU A 98 1.19 11.43 -4.90
N GLN A 99 2.21 11.47 -5.77
CA GLN A 99 2.07 11.98 -7.13
C GLN A 99 1.05 11.16 -7.93
N MET A 100 1.10 9.83 -7.85
CA MET A 100 0.11 8.96 -8.49
C MET A 100 -1.31 9.19 -7.93
N LEU A 101 -1.45 9.42 -6.63
CA LEU A 101 -2.73 9.74 -6.01
C LEU A 101 -3.31 11.06 -6.54
N GLU A 102 -2.49 12.10 -6.71
CA GLU A 102 -2.91 13.37 -7.30
C GLU A 102 -3.29 13.22 -8.77
N ALA A 103 -2.52 12.44 -9.55
CA ALA A 103 -2.89 12.09 -10.92
C ALA A 103 -4.26 11.37 -10.97
N TYR A 104 -4.47 10.41 -10.07
CA TYR A 104 -5.73 9.66 -9.97
C TYR A 104 -6.92 10.54 -9.55
N LYS A 105 -6.72 11.51 -8.66
CA LYS A 105 -7.72 12.55 -8.36
C LYS A 105 -8.02 13.36 -9.62
N GLY A 106 -7.01 13.75 -10.39
CA GLY A 106 -7.15 14.40 -11.68
C GLY A 106 -7.99 13.60 -12.67
N MET A 107 -7.81 12.28 -12.73
CA MET A 107 -8.64 11.39 -13.56
C MET A 107 -10.11 11.42 -13.14
N LYS A 108 -10.39 11.41 -11.84
CA LYS A 108 -11.77 11.50 -11.31
C LYS A 108 -12.44 12.85 -11.59
N THR A 109 -11.66 13.93 -11.62
CA THR A 109 -12.16 15.28 -11.92
C THR A 109 -12.03 15.66 -13.39
N ASN A 110 -11.55 14.75 -14.24
CA ASN A 110 -11.22 14.99 -15.65
C ASN A 110 -10.31 16.22 -15.89
N ASN A 111 -9.35 16.47 -14.98
CA ASN A 111 -8.40 17.57 -15.07
C ASN A 111 -7.10 17.08 -15.74
N LYS A 112 -6.99 17.29 -17.06
CA LYS A 112 -5.86 16.82 -17.86
C LYS A 112 -4.51 17.34 -17.38
N GLU A 113 -4.41 18.60 -16.98
CA GLU A 113 -3.18 19.20 -16.48
C GLU A 113 -2.73 18.53 -15.17
N LEU A 114 -3.67 18.33 -14.23
CA LEU A 114 -3.37 17.66 -12.97
C LEU A 114 -2.92 16.21 -13.19
N ILE A 115 -3.51 15.52 -14.18
CA ILE A 115 -3.10 14.17 -14.57
C ILE A 115 -1.68 14.19 -15.12
N THR A 116 -1.42 14.97 -16.18
CA THR A 116 -0.13 14.93 -16.89
C THR A 116 1.03 15.37 -16.00
N ASN A 117 0.85 16.47 -15.25
CA ASN A 117 1.91 17.00 -14.39
C ASN A 117 2.32 15.98 -13.32
N ASN A 118 1.35 15.37 -12.64
CA ASN A 118 1.64 14.43 -11.58
C ASN A 118 2.14 13.07 -12.09
N LEU A 119 1.67 12.62 -13.27
CA LEU A 119 2.24 11.42 -13.90
C LEU A 119 3.69 11.62 -14.30
N ASP A 120 4.04 12.79 -14.84
CA ASP A 120 5.43 13.10 -15.19
C ASP A 120 6.33 13.12 -13.96
N LEU A 121 5.89 13.79 -12.87
CA LEU A 121 6.61 13.75 -11.59
C LEU A 121 6.76 12.33 -11.03
N CYS A 122 5.69 11.52 -11.08
CA CYS A 122 5.69 10.12 -10.64
C CYS A 122 6.70 9.30 -11.44
N LYS A 123 6.66 9.38 -12.78
CA LYS A 123 7.59 8.67 -13.67
C LYS A 123 9.04 9.06 -13.42
N GLU A 124 9.34 10.34 -13.23
CA GLU A 124 10.71 10.79 -12.93
C GLU A 124 11.18 10.30 -11.55
N THR A 125 10.31 10.33 -10.55
CA THR A 125 10.62 9.78 -9.22
C THR A 125 10.93 8.28 -9.30
N LEU A 126 10.11 7.50 -10.02
CA LEU A 126 10.32 6.07 -10.24
C LEU A 126 11.60 5.78 -11.04
N LYS A 127 11.92 6.57 -12.07
CA LYS A 127 13.20 6.46 -12.80
C LYS A 127 14.39 6.78 -11.91
N SER A 128 14.26 7.74 -10.98
CA SER A 128 15.33 8.04 -10.02
C SER A 128 15.60 6.88 -9.06
N ILE A 129 14.57 6.10 -8.71
CA ILE A 129 14.75 4.84 -7.96
C ILE A 129 15.53 3.84 -8.80
N LEU A 130 15.20 3.68 -10.08
CA LEU A 130 15.94 2.79 -10.99
C LEU A 130 17.38 3.23 -11.24
N ALA A 131 17.70 4.52 -11.10
CA ALA A 131 19.09 5.00 -11.16
C ALA A 131 19.91 4.52 -9.95
N ILE A 132 19.30 4.37 -8.79
CA ILE A 132 19.93 3.85 -7.56
C ILE A 132 19.92 2.32 -7.54
N LYS A 133 18.77 1.73 -7.90
CA LYS A 133 18.51 0.30 -7.88
C LYS A 133 17.87 -0.14 -9.21
N PRO A 134 18.69 -0.46 -10.24
CA PRO A 134 18.19 -0.81 -11.58
C PRO A 134 17.27 -2.03 -11.63
N ASP A 135 17.40 -2.95 -10.67
CA ASP A 135 16.61 -4.17 -10.53
C ASP A 135 15.42 -4.01 -9.56
N CYS A 136 15.01 -2.78 -9.25
CA CYS A 136 13.86 -2.54 -8.38
C CYS A 136 12.55 -2.94 -9.09
N LYS A 137 12.12 -4.19 -8.89
CA LYS A 137 10.91 -4.75 -9.50
C LYS A 137 9.66 -3.92 -9.26
N GLU A 138 9.51 -3.32 -8.08
CA GLU A 138 8.37 -2.47 -7.74
C GLU A 138 8.34 -1.22 -8.65
N SER A 139 9.47 -0.57 -8.90
CA SER A 139 9.55 0.60 -9.79
C SER A 139 9.39 0.23 -11.26
N LEU A 140 10.03 -0.87 -11.70
CA LEU A 140 9.86 -1.39 -13.05
C LEU A 140 8.37 -1.67 -13.32
N PHE A 141 7.71 -2.36 -12.40
CA PHE A 141 6.30 -2.70 -12.53
C PHE A 141 5.39 -1.48 -12.45
N PHE A 142 5.65 -0.52 -11.57
CA PHE A 142 4.85 0.70 -11.48
C PHE A 142 4.95 1.52 -12.77
N LEU A 143 6.13 1.60 -13.38
CA LEU A 143 6.28 2.23 -14.69
C LEU A 143 5.52 1.47 -15.78
N ILE A 144 5.54 0.13 -15.78
CA ILE A 144 4.74 -0.68 -16.71
C ILE A 144 3.25 -0.41 -16.54
N ASP A 145 2.75 -0.36 -15.29
CA ASP A 145 1.34 -0.09 -15.02
C ASP A 145 0.93 1.32 -15.51
N ILE A 146 1.74 2.35 -15.22
CA ILE A 146 1.48 3.72 -15.69
C ILE A 146 1.50 3.78 -17.22
N TYR A 147 2.54 3.26 -17.85
CA TYR A 147 2.71 3.37 -19.30
C TYR A 147 1.76 2.47 -20.09
N GLY A 148 1.37 1.33 -19.53
CA GLY A 148 0.47 0.35 -20.14
C GLY A 148 -1.01 0.67 -19.96
N SER A 149 -1.41 1.14 -18.77
CA SER A 149 -2.82 1.34 -18.42
C SER A 149 -3.38 2.71 -18.79
N ILE A 150 -2.53 3.73 -18.94
CA ILE A 150 -2.97 5.10 -19.23
C ILE A 150 -3.02 5.35 -20.76
N PRO A 151 -4.02 6.08 -21.28
CA PRO A 151 -4.03 6.51 -22.68
C PRO A 151 -2.79 7.32 -23.06
N GLU A 152 -2.36 7.20 -24.32
CA GLU A 152 -1.15 7.88 -24.83
C GLU A 152 -1.26 9.41 -24.71
N ASP A 153 -2.44 9.97 -25.00
CA ASP A 153 -2.70 11.40 -24.92
C ASP A 153 -2.76 11.94 -23.47
N MET A 154 -2.70 11.06 -22.47
CA MET A 154 -2.68 11.37 -21.04
C MET A 154 -1.39 10.94 -20.35
N GLY A 155 -0.39 10.44 -21.10
CA GLY A 155 0.94 10.14 -20.57
C GLY A 155 1.33 8.66 -20.51
N GLY A 156 0.49 7.76 -21.05
CA GLY A 156 0.85 6.38 -21.34
C GLY A 156 1.82 6.25 -22.52
N ASN A 157 2.51 5.11 -22.64
CA ASN A 157 3.48 4.85 -23.71
C ASN A 157 3.81 3.35 -23.78
N ILE A 158 3.23 2.63 -24.73
CA ILE A 158 3.36 1.17 -24.80
C ILE A 158 4.81 0.73 -25.07
N ASP A 159 5.54 1.42 -25.94
CA ASP A 159 6.94 1.10 -26.23
C ASP A 159 7.80 1.18 -24.96
N MET A 160 7.56 2.16 -24.10
CA MET A 160 8.24 2.28 -22.81
C MET A 160 7.81 1.17 -21.85
N ALA A 161 6.52 0.82 -21.81
CA ALA A 161 6.05 -0.28 -20.98
C ALA A 161 6.71 -1.62 -21.39
N GLU A 162 6.78 -1.91 -22.70
CA GLU A 162 7.47 -3.09 -23.22
C GLU A 162 8.97 -3.09 -22.90
N LYS A 163 9.62 -1.93 -22.98
CA LYS A 163 11.04 -1.77 -22.61
C LYS A 163 11.28 -2.11 -21.14
N TYR A 164 10.46 -1.60 -20.22
CA TYR A 164 10.59 -1.92 -18.80
C TYR A 164 10.22 -3.36 -18.51
N LEU A 165 9.20 -3.90 -19.19
CA LEU A 165 8.80 -5.30 -19.07
C LEU A 165 9.93 -6.24 -19.48
N LYS A 166 10.67 -5.94 -20.55
CA LYS A 166 11.85 -6.72 -20.95
C LYS A 166 12.88 -6.80 -19.83
N THR A 167 13.10 -5.70 -19.12
CA THR A 167 14.03 -5.67 -17.96
C THR A 167 13.46 -6.48 -16.79
N LEU A 168 12.16 -6.34 -16.52
CA LEU A 168 11.50 -7.01 -15.41
C LEU A 168 11.49 -8.54 -15.54
N LYS A 169 11.46 -9.08 -16.77
CA LYS A 169 11.54 -10.53 -17.03
C LYS A 169 12.78 -11.19 -16.43
N ASP A 170 13.92 -10.50 -16.47
CA ASP A 170 15.18 -11.00 -15.93
C ASP A 170 15.29 -10.79 -14.40
N VAL A 171 14.42 -9.96 -13.82
CA VAL A 171 14.44 -9.59 -12.40
C VAL A 171 13.46 -10.44 -11.58
N ASP A 172 12.21 -10.52 -12.01
CA ASP A 172 11.12 -11.21 -11.29
C ASP A 172 10.06 -11.71 -12.28
N PRO A 173 10.09 -13.02 -12.64
CA PRO A 173 9.17 -13.59 -13.62
C PRO A 173 7.69 -13.43 -13.28
N LEU A 174 7.32 -13.45 -11.99
CA LEU A 174 5.94 -13.31 -11.56
C LEU A 174 5.43 -11.87 -11.76
N TYR A 175 6.25 -10.88 -11.40
CA TYR A 175 5.96 -9.47 -11.68
C TYR A 175 5.93 -9.20 -13.20
N ALA A 176 6.83 -9.81 -13.96
CA ALA A 176 6.83 -9.70 -15.41
C ALA A 176 5.56 -10.29 -16.04
N ALA A 177 5.12 -11.47 -15.60
CA ALA A 177 3.88 -12.10 -16.07
C ALA A 177 2.65 -11.22 -15.78
N HIS A 178 2.63 -10.55 -14.62
CA HIS A 178 1.59 -9.58 -14.32
C HIS A 178 1.66 -8.36 -15.26
N GLY A 179 2.87 -7.92 -15.63
CA GLY A 179 3.07 -6.77 -16.53
C GLY A 179 2.66 -7.10 -17.96
N GLU A 180 2.93 -8.33 -18.41
CA GLU A 180 2.44 -8.85 -19.68
C GLU A 180 0.92 -8.82 -19.77
N LEU A 181 0.21 -9.18 -18.69
CA LEU A 181 -1.25 -9.12 -18.68
C LEU A 181 -1.76 -7.69 -18.86
N ILE A 182 -1.15 -6.70 -18.20
CA ILE A 182 -1.52 -5.29 -18.35
C ILE A 182 -1.46 -4.87 -19.82
N LEU A 183 -0.40 -5.23 -20.53
CA LEU A 183 -0.24 -4.88 -21.94
C LEU A 183 -1.23 -5.62 -22.84
N LYS A 184 -1.45 -6.92 -22.60
CA LYS A 184 -2.38 -7.72 -23.40
C LYS A 184 -3.85 -7.31 -23.20
N PHE A 185 -4.22 -6.81 -22.02
CA PHE A 185 -5.58 -6.33 -21.74
C PHE A 185 -5.99 -5.17 -22.63
N LYS A 186 -5.04 -4.35 -23.07
CA LYS A 186 -5.31 -3.27 -24.01
C LYS A 186 -5.71 -3.78 -25.40
N ASP A 187 -5.23 -4.96 -25.77
CA ASP A 187 -5.43 -5.56 -27.09
C ASP A 187 -6.72 -6.40 -27.19
N GLY A 188 -7.42 -6.67 -26.07
CA GLY A 188 -8.70 -7.38 -26.04
C GLY A 188 -8.96 -8.16 -24.75
N ASP A 189 -9.98 -9.02 -24.77
CA ASP A 189 -10.33 -9.89 -23.63
C ASP A 189 -9.28 -11.00 -23.44
N VAL A 190 -8.34 -10.76 -22.54
CA VAL A 190 -7.40 -11.78 -22.07
C VAL A 190 -8.10 -12.66 -21.05
N ASP A 191 -8.13 -13.96 -21.29
CA ASP A 191 -8.50 -14.93 -20.28
C ASP A 191 -7.39 -15.02 -19.21
N MET A 192 -7.46 -14.14 -18.20
CA MET A 192 -6.51 -14.11 -17.08
C MET A 192 -6.45 -15.43 -16.34
N VAL A 193 -7.59 -16.10 -16.20
CA VAL A 193 -7.67 -17.37 -15.49
C VAL A 193 -6.83 -18.39 -16.23
N LYS A 194 -7.01 -18.52 -17.56
CA LYS A 194 -6.18 -19.41 -18.37
C LYS A 194 -4.71 -19.02 -18.29
N TYR A 195 -4.38 -17.72 -18.40
CA TYR A 195 -3.00 -17.27 -18.34
C TYR A 195 -2.30 -17.66 -17.02
N TRP A 196 -2.94 -17.43 -15.87
CA TRP A 196 -2.36 -17.79 -14.57
C TRP A 196 -2.29 -19.30 -14.36
N LYS A 197 -3.25 -20.08 -14.88
CA LYS A 197 -3.18 -21.55 -14.86
C LYS A 197 -1.99 -22.06 -15.68
N ASP A 198 -1.79 -21.51 -16.88
CA ASP A 198 -0.67 -21.85 -17.74
C ASP A 198 0.67 -21.45 -17.08
N TYR A 199 0.73 -20.27 -16.43
CA TYR A 199 1.91 -19.82 -15.67
C TYR A 199 2.26 -20.79 -14.53
N ILE A 200 1.28 -21.17 -13.70
CA ILE A 200 1.50 -22.13 -12.60
C ILE A 200 1.97 -23.48 -13.13
N ALA A 201 1.41 -23.95 -14.25
CA ALA A 201 1.75 -25.25 -14.82
C ALA A 201 3.15 -25.30 -15.47
N THR A 202 3.72 -24.15 -15.86
CA THR A 202 4.92 -24.10 -16.71
C THR A 202 6.09 -23.32 -16.13
N ILE A 203 5.83 -22.33 -15.27
CA ILE A 203 6.84 -21.40 -14.76
C ILE A 203 7.05 -21.60 -13.26
N ASP A 204 6.03 -21.34 -12.44
CA ASP A 204 6.17 -21.31 -10.99
C ASP A 204 4.86 -21.59 -10.25
N ASP A 205 4.86 -22.66 -9.45
CA ASP A 205 3.76 -23.11 -8.59
C ASP A 205 3.94 -22.57 -7.17
N SER A 206 3.96 -21.24 -7.04
CA SER A 206 4.13 -20.53 -5.78
C SER A 206 2.80 -20.07 -5.17
N ASN A 207 2.80 -19.80 -3.87
CA ASN A 207 1.66 -19.20 -3.17
C ASN A 207 1.23 -17.89 -3.84
N GLU A 208 2.19 -17.05 -4.24
CA GLU A 208 1.94 -15.79 -4.91
C GLU A 208 1.27 -15.99 -6.28
N ALA A 209 1.67 -17.02 -7.05
CA ALA A 209 1.01 -17.37 -8.30
C ALA A 209 -0.44 -17.85 -8.08
N HIS A 210 -0.69 -18.66 -7.05
CA HIS A 210 -2.06 -19.06 -6.65
C HIS A 210 -2.90 -17.87 -6.19
N ILE A 211 -2.31 -16.87 -5.50
CA ILE A 211 -3.00 -15.62 -5.17
C ILE A 211 -3.40 -14.88 -6.46
N LYS A 212 -2.51 -14.79 -7.46
CA LYS A 212 -2.82 -14.17 -8.75
C LYS A 212 -3.95 -14.88 -9.49
N LEU A 213 -3.94 -16.22 -9.51
CA LEU A 213 -5.02 -17.01 -10.08
C LEU A 213 -6.34 -16.78 -9.32
N GLY A 214 -6.31 -16.78 -7.99
CA GLY A 214 -7.50 -16.51 -7.17
C GLY A 214 -8.09 -15.12 -7.44
N LYS A 215 -7.25 -14.09 -7.58
CA LYS A 215 -7.68 -12.74 -7.95
C LYS A 215 -8.26 -12.66 -9.37
N ALA A 216 -7.69 -13.39 -10.32
CA ALA A 216 -8.27 -13.52 -11.66
C ALA A 216 -9.67 -14.17 -11.62
N TYR A 217 -9.86 -15.20 -10.78
CA TYR A 217 -11.19 -15.78 -10.54
C TYR A 217 -12.17 -14.78 -9.91
N LEU A 218 -11.74 -13.95 -8.95
CA LEU A 218 -12.58 -12.88 -8.38
C LEU A 218 -13.00 -11.86 -9.45
N MET A 219 -12.08 -11.45 -10.33
CA MET A 219 -12.38 -10.53 -11.43
C MET A 219 -13.37 -11.14 -12.44
N ASN A 220 -13.31 -12.46 -12.67
CA ASN A 220 -14.26 -13.21 -13.47
C ASN A 220 -15.56 -13.58 -12.71
N ASN A 221 -15.76 -13.07 -11.49
CA ASN A 221 -16.94 -13.33 -10.65
C ASN A 221 -17.13 -14.82 -10.29
N ASP A 222 -16.04 -15.61 -10.27
CA ASP A 222 -16.01 -17.01 -9.85
C ASP A 222 -15.43 -17.12 -8.43
N MET A 223 -16.20 -16.68 -7.43
CA MET A 223 -15.72 -16.62 -6.04
C MET A 223 -15.38 -17.99 -5.45
N GLU A 224 -16.01 -19.07 -5.91
CA GLU A 224 -15.77 -20.41 -5.39
C GLU A 224 -14.38 -20.91 -5.80
N LYS A 225 -14.00 -20.78 -7.08
CA LYS A 225 -12.63 -21.13 -7.50
C LYS A 225 -11.58 -20.20 -6.92
N ALA A 226 -11.91 -18.93 -6.69
CA ALA A 226 -11.01 -18.02 -5.97
C ALA A 226 -10.72 -18.53 -4.54
N LYS A 227 -11.76 -18.98 -3.81
CA LYS A 227 -11.59 -19.59 -2.48
C LYS A 227 -10.75 -20.86 -2.53
N GLU A 228 -10.90 -21.72 -3.55
CA GLU A 228 -10.06 -22.91 -3.70
C GLU A 228 -8.57 -22.56 -3.83
N CYS A 229 -8.24 -21.54 -4.64
CA CYS A 229 -6.88 -21.04 -4.78
C CYS A 229 -6.35 -20.50 -3.44
N PHE A 230 -7.13 -19.63 -2.78
CA PHE A 230 -6.72 -19.03 -1.50
C PHE A 230 -6.63 -20.05 -0.37
N ASN A 231 -7.49 -21.06 -0.33
CA ASN A 231 -7.41 -22.15 0.63
C ASN A 231 -6.13 -22.98 0.45
N THR A 232 -5.64 -23.11 -0.78
CA THR A 232 -4.35 -23.76 -1.05
C THR A 232 -3.20 -22.94 -0.45
N VAL A 233 -3.24 -21.62 -0.63
CA VAL A 233 -2.25 -20.69 -0.04
C VAL A 233 -2.32 -20.69 1.49
N MET A 234 -3.52 -20.63 2.08
CA MET A 234 -3.68 -20.58 3.53
C MET A 234 -3.32 -21.90 4.23
N LYS A 235 -3.32 -23.03 3.52
CA LYS A 235 -2.80 -24.31 4.05
C LYS A 235 -1.29 -24.28 4.26
N SER A 236 -0.55 -23.60 3.40
CA SER A 236 0.92 -23.49 3.48
C SER A 236 1.38 -22.27 4.28
N ASP A 237 0.61 -21.18 4.25
CA ASP A 237 0.84 -19.96 5.04
C ASP A 237 -0.44 -19.52 5.76
N PRO A 238 -0.66 -19.99 7.00
CA PRO A 238 -1.82 -19.61 7.80
C PRO A 238 -1.95 -18.11 8.08
N ASN A 239 -0.89 -17.30 7.87
CA ASN A 239 -0.96 -15.84 8.04
C ASN A 239 -1.65 -15.13 6.86
N GLN A 240 -1.95 -15.84 5.76
CA GLN A 240 -2.63 -15.29 4.58
C GLN A 240 -4.16 -15.26 4.71
N THR A 241 -4.71 -15.32 5.93
CA THR A 241 -6.16 -15.22 6.16
C THR A 241 -6.75 -13.90 5.68
N ILE A 242 -5.91 -12.89 5.40
CA ILE A 242 -6.29 -11.65 4.72
C ILE A 242 -6.97 -11.92 3.36
N LEU A 243 -6.71 -13.05 2.71
CA LEU A 243 -7.36 -13.44 1.45
C LEU A 243 -8.86 -13.66 1.59
N HIS A 244 -9.38 -13.97 2.79
CA HIS A 244 -10.82 -13.94 3.04
C HIS A 244 -11.41 -12.55 2.80
N LEU A 245 -10.67 -11.49 3.09
CA LEU A 245 -11.14 -10.12 2.86
C LEU A 245 -11.15 -9.75 1.37
N ASP A 246 -10.28 -10.36 0.54
CA ASP A 246 -10.37 -10.19 -0.92
C ASP A 246 -11.66 -10.83 -1.46
N VAL A 247 -12.03 -12.01 -0.99
CA VAL A 247 -13.32 -12.65 -1.32
C VAL A 247 -14.50 -11.83 -0.81
N ALA A 248 -14.41 -11.31 0.43
CA ALA A 248 -15.41 -10.41 0.97
C ALA A 248 -15.60 -9.20 0.04
N ARG A 249 -14.52 -8.51 -0.34
CA ARG A 249 -14.58 -7.34 -1.22
C ARG A 249 -15.22 -7.65 -2.57
N ALA A 250 -14.97 -8.83 -3.14
CA ALA A 250 -15.66 -9.25 -4.37
C ALA A 250 -17.18 -9.33 -4.16
N HIS A 251 -17.65 -9.94 -3.08
CA HIS A 251 -19.08 -9.96 -2.73
C HIS A 251 -19.65 -8.56 -2.45
N LEU A 252 -18.88 -7.67 -1.80
CA LEU A 252 -19.28 -6.28 -1.59
C LEU A 252 -19.48 -5.56 -2.94
N TYR A 253 -18.58 -5.75 -3.90
CA TYR A 253 -18.73 -5.19 -5.24
C TYR A 253 -19.94 -5.76 -5.98
N THR A 254 -20.23 -7.06 -5.85
CA THR A 254 -21.47 -7.65 -6.36
C THR A 254 -22.70 -6.97 -5.75
N ALA A 255 -22.72 -6.77 -4.43
CA ALA A 255 -23.83 -6.10 -3.75
C ALA A 255 -23.99 -4.62 -4.16
N MET A 256 -22.88 -3.91 -4.43
CA MET A 256 -22.89 -2.51 -4.87
C MET A 256 -23.40 -2.35 -6.32
N ARG A 257 -23.19 -3.35 -7.18
CA ARG A 257 -23.77 -3.36 -8.54
C ARG A 257 -25.31 -3.50 -8.52
N GLY A 258 -25.88 -3.98 -7.41
CA GLY A 258 -27.33 -4.08 -7.19
C GLY A 258 -27.98 -5.32 -7.82
N GLY A 259 -29.31 -5.38 -7.75
CA GLY A 259 -30.14 -6.50 -8.22
C GLY A 259 -30.60 -7.44 -7.11
N ASP A 260 -31.38 -8.46 -7.48
CA ASP A 260 -32.07 -9.38 -6.55
C ASP A 260 -31.13 -10.11 -5.58
N LYS A 261 -29.85 -10.25 -5.95
CA LYS A 261 -28.83 -10.95 -5.15
C LYS A 261 -28.03 -10.03 -4.22
N SER A 262 -28.39 -8.76 -4.10
CA SER A 262 -27.64 -7.81 -3.26
C SER A 262 -27.55 -8.26 -1.81
N ASP A 263 -28.64 -8.74 -1.21
CA ASP A 263 -28.65 -9.14 0.19
C ASP A 263 -27.89 -10.46 0.43
N GLU A 264 -27.98 -11.40 -0.50
CA GLU A 264 -27.18 -12.63 -0.49
C GLU A 264 -25.67 -12.29 -0.54
N ALA A 265 -25.28 -11.39 -1.44
CA ALA A 265 -23.90 -10.94 -1.57
C ALA A 265 -23.42 -10.22 -0.29
N LEU A 266 -24.25 -9.37 0.33
CA LEU A 266 -23.92 -8.78 1.64
C LEU A 266 -23.78 -9.83 2.74
N GLN A 267 -24.59 -10.88 2.71
CA GLN A 267 -24.46 -11.98 3.67
C GLN A 267 -23.12 -12.73 3.47
N LYS A 268 -22.74 -13.03 2.22
CA LYS A 268 -21.43 -13.62 1.91
C LYS A 268 -20.25 -12.72 2.24
N PHE A 269 -20.41 -11.41 2.10
CA PHE A 269 -19.43 -10.43 2.57
C PHE A 269 -19.21 -10.54 4.08
N LYS A 270 -20.28 -10.54 4.89
CA LYS A 270 -20.20 -10.71 6.34
C LYS A 270 -19.56 -12.04 6.74
N GLU A 271 -19.95 -13.14 6.10
CA GLU A 271 -19.38 -14.47 6.35
C GLU A 271 -17.85 -14.49 6.14
N ASN A 272 -17.35 -13.91 5.04
CA ASN A 272 -15.90 -13.89 4.78
C ASN A 272 -15.14 -12.93 5.70
N ILE A 273 -15.74 -11.80 6.11
CA ILE A 273 -15.16 -10.97 7.18
C ILE A 273 -15.05 -11.77 8.48
N GLN A 274 -16.08 -12.54 8.82
CA GLN A 274 -16.09 -13.34 10.04
C GLN A 274 -14.99 -14.42 10.02
N LEU A 275 -14.74 -15.06 8.87
CA LEU A 275 -13.61 -15.99 8.70
C LEU A 275 -12.26 -15.33 8.99
N TYR A 276 -12.06 -14.08 8.55
CA TYR A 276 -10.85 -13.34 8.90
C TYR A 276 -10.78 -13.01 10.39
N ILE A 277 -11.87 -12.55 11.01
CA ILE A 277 -11.92 -12.18 12.44
C ILE A 277 -11.67 -13.40 13.34
N ASP A 278 -12.25 -14.55 13.00
CA ASP A 278 -12.18 -15.78 13.81
C ASP A 278 -10.83 -16.50 13.67
N ALA A 279 -10.04 -16.19 12.63
CA ALA A 279 -8.73 -16.81 12.44
C ALA A 279 -7.80 -16.56 13.64
N GLU A 280 -7.19 -17.61 14.19
CA GLU A 280 -6.29 -17.53 15.35
C GLU A 280 -4.88 -17.05 14.96
N ILE A 281 -4.80 -15.85 14.40
CA ILE A 281 -3.55 -15.19 14.00
C ILE A 281 -3.40 -13.81 14.66
N LYS A 282 -2.18 -13.27 14.67
CA LYS A 282 -1.95 -11.86 15.03
C LYS A 282 -2.46 -10.96 13.91
N LYS A 283 -3.56 -10.27 14.16
CA LYS A 283 -4.19 -9.36 13.20
C LYS A 283 -3.76 -7.91 13.45
N PRO A 284 -3.56 -7.11 12.40
CA PRO A 284 -3.40 -5.67 12.56
C PRO A 284 -4.71 -5.03 13.03
N LYS A 285 -4.66 -4.25 14.13
CA LYS A 285 -5.83 -3.55 14.70
C LYS A 285 -6.59 -2.73 13.65
N LEU A 286 -5.88 -2.06 12.75
CA LEU A 286 -6.47 -1.28 11.67
C LEU A 286 -7.36 -2.09 10.73
N ILE A 287 -6.95 -3.33 10.41
CA ILE A 287 -7.74 -4.21 9.54
C ILE A 287 -8.94 -4.76 10.33
N GLU A 288 -8.78 -5.08 11.60
CA GLU A 288 -9.92 -5.50 12.45
C GLU A 288 -10.94 -4.37 12.64
N ALA A 289 -10.49 -3.14 12.86
CA ALA A 289 -11.35 -1.96 12.93
C ALA A 289 -12.10 -1.75 11.62
N TRP A 290 -11.40 -1.87 10.48
CA TRP A 290 -12.02 -1.84 9.15
C TRP A 290 -13.09 -2.93 8.97
N CYS A 291 -12.80 -4.16 9.38
CA CYS A 291 -13.74 -5.28 9.33
C CYS A 291 -15.00 -5.01 10.15
N TYR A 292 -14.86 -4.64 11.43
CA TYR A 292 -16.01 -4.30 12.26
C TYR A 292 -16.79 -3.10 11.73
N GLY A 293 -16.11 -2.08 11.23
CA GLY A 293 -16.76 -0.92 10.64
C GLY A 293 -17.64 -1.28 9.43
N TRP A 294 -17.15 -2.18 8.58
CA TRP A 294 -17.93 -2.68 7.45
C TRP A 294 -19.08 -3.60 7.85
N LEU A 295 -18.90 -4.46 8.87
CA LEU A 295 -20.01 -5.21 9.45
C LEU A 295 -21.09 -4.26 9.95
N GLY A 296 -20.72 -3.21 10.70
CA GLY A 296 -21.66 -2.20 11.18
C GLY A 296 -22.41 -1.47 10.06
N MET A 297 -21.71 -1.11 8.98
CA MET A 297 -22.30 -0.49 7.79
C MET A 297 -23.34 -1.40 7.14
N VAL A 298 -23.04 -2.70 7.00
CA VAL A 298 -23.95 -3.67 6.39
C VAL A 298 -25.16 -3.94 7.29
N GLU A 299 -24.96 -4.12 8.60
CA GLU A 299 -26.06 -4.30 9.55
C GLU A 299 -26.98 -3.08 9.57
N SER A 300 -26.42 -1.87 9.50
CA SER A 300 -27.21 -0.63 9.40
C SER A 300 -28.05 -0.61 8.13
N ARG A 301 -27.49 -1.02 6.99
CA ARG A 301 -28.20 -1.10 5.71
C ARG A 301 -29.34 -2.13 5.76
N GLN A 302 -29.19 -3.19 6.54
CA GLN A 302 -30.19 -4.24 6.73
C GLN A 302 -31.23 -3.91 7.83
N GLY A 303 -31.13 -2.73 8.46
CA GLY A 303 -32.06 -2.28 9.50
C GLY A 303 -31.73 -2.81 10.91
N ASN A 304 -30.63 -3.55 11.08
CA ASN A 304 -30.20 -4.14 12.35
C ASN A 304 -29.41 -3.12 13.19
N LYS A 305 -30.10 -2.07 13.66
CA LYS A 305 -29.46 -0.92 14.30
C LYS A 305 -28.61 -1.28 15.53
N GLU A 306 -29.08 -2.19 16.38
CA GLU A 306 -28.33 -2.59 17.58
C GLU A 306 -26.98 -3.25 17.24
N LEU A 307 -26.97 -4.13 16.23
CA LEU A 307 -25.74 -4.76 15.76
C LEU A 307 -24.83 -3.74 15.06
N ALA A 308 -25.40 -2.81 14.31
CA ALA A 308 -24.65 -1.73 13.68
C ALA A 308 -23.89 -0.89 14.71
N ASP A 309 -24.59 -0.44 15.77
CA ASP A 309 -24.02 0.37 16.85
C ASP A 309 -22.96 -0.43 17.64
N MET A 310 -23.20 -1.71 17.91
CA MET A 310 -22.23 -2.60 18.55
C MET A 310 -20.93 -2.72 17.72
N TYR A 311 -21.04 -2.97 16.41
CA TYR A 311 -19.87 -3.12 15.55
C TYR A 311 -19.11 -1.80 15.36
N ALA A 312 -19.83 -0.68 15.22
CA ALA A 312 -19.23 0.64 15.17
C ALA A 312 -18.42 0.94 16.45
N ALA A 313 -18.97 0.63 17.62
CA ALA A 313 -18.26 0.79 18.89
C ALA A 313 -17.01 -0.11 19.01
N LYS A 314 -17.05 -1.34 18.47
CA LYS A 314 -15.88 -2.23 18.42
C LYS A 314 -14.77 -1.65 17.53
N ALA A 315 -15.14 -1.15 16.34
CA ALA A 315 -14.19 -0.55 15.41
C ALA A 315 -13.51 0.69 16.01
N GLU A 316 -14.31 1.61 16.58
CA GLU A 316 -13.82 2.85 17.18
C GLU A 316 -12.92 2.59 18.40
N LYS A 317 -13.23 1.55 19.19
CA LYS A 317 -12.39 1.14 20.31
C LYS A 317 -11.02 0.62 19.88
N LEU A 318 -10.94 -0.02 18.71
CA LEU A 318 -9.68 -0.54 18.18
C LEU A 318 -8.82 0.57 17.59
N ILE A 319 -9.40 1.37 16.70
CA ILE A 319 -8.74 2.50 16.05
C ILE A 319 -9.75 3.64 15.93
N PRO A 320 -9.53 4.75 16.66
CA PRO A 320 -10.34 5.94 16.48
C PRO A 320 -10.26 6.45 15.04
N ASN A 321 -11.38 6.92 14.48
CA ASN A 321 -11.45 7.43 13.10
C ASN A 321 -10.90 6.47 12.02
N TYR A 322 -11.09 5.16 12.20
CA TYR A 322 -10.65 4.14 11.25
C TYR A 322 -11.17 4.39 9.81
N PRO A 323 -10.43 3.97 8.76
CA PRO A 323 -10.80 4.23 7.37
C PRO A 323 -12.06 3.47 6.95
N ARG A 324 -12.94 4.15 6.19
CA ARG A 324 -14.22 3.60 5.70
C ARG A 324 -14.24 3.36 4.18
N PHE A 325 -13.08 3.25 3.55
CA PHE A 325 -12.97 2.94 2.13
C PHE A 325 -13.17 1.44 1.86
N THR A 326 -13.56 1.10 0.63
CA THR A 326 -13.78 -0.30 0.22
C THR A 326 -12.49 -1.09 0.02
N ALA A 327 -11.35 -0.42 -0.14
CA ALA A 327 -10.05 -1.05 -0.19
C ALA A 327 -9.63 -1.52 1.22
N ILE A 328 -8.99 -2.69 1.31
CA ILE A 328 -8.36 -3.16 2.55
C ILE A 328 -7.26 -2.14 2.91
N PRO A 329 -7.20 -1.66 4.16
CA PRO A 329 -6.15 -0.76 4.60
C PRO A 329 -4.77 -1.42 4.44
N SER A 330 -3.81 -0.66 3.92
CA SER A 330 -2.41 -1.06 3.91
C SER A 330 -1.80 -0.80 5.28
N ILE A 331 -0.98 -1.74 5.76
CA ILE A 331 -0.23 -1.57 7.01
C ILE A 331 1.16 -1.11 6.65
N ASP A 332 1.46 0.13 7.02
CA ASP A 332 2.79 0.65 6.81
C ASP A 332 3.79 0.03 7.80
N ALA A 333 5.03 -0.11 7.36
CA ALA A 333 6.12 -0.48 8.23
C ALA A 333 6.61 0.70 9.08
N PRO A 334 7.36 0.43 10.15
CA PRO A 334 8.06 1.46 10.91
C PRO A 334 8.99 2.28 10.00
N PRO A 335 9.16 3.59 10.24
CA PRO A 335 9.89 4.51 9.35
C PRO A 335 11.40 4.24 9.26
N ASN A 336 11.97 3.46 10.19
CA ASN A 336 13.35 2.99 10.15
C ASN A 336 13.54 1.72 9.30
N VAL A 337 12.46 1.06 8.88
CA VAL A 337 12.52 -0.13 8.02
C VAL A 337 12.43 0.30 6.56
N LYS A 338 13.49 0.02 5.79
CA LYS A 338 13.54 0.28 4.34
C LYS A 338 12.69 -0.73 3.57
N THR A 339 11.37 -0.53 3.57
CA THR A 339 10.42 -1.34 2.81
C THR A 339 9.48 -0.44 2.04
N TYR A 340 9.10 -0.92 0.86
CA TYR A 340 8.20 -0.25 -0.05
C TYR A 340 7.53 -1.32 -0.90
N LYS A 341 6.27 -1.11 -1.24
CA LYS A 341 5.49 -2.03 -2.06
C LYS A 341 4.72 -1.24 -3.10
N TYR A 342 4.64 -1.80 -4.29
CA TYR A 342 3.77 -1.30 -5.32
C TYR A 342 2.30 -1.54 -4.95
N LYS A 343 1.42 -0.60 -5.32
CA LYS A 343 -0.03 -0.70 -5.25
C LYS A 343 -0.62 -0.19 -6.56
N SER A 344 -1.50 -0.98 -7.19
CA SER A 344 -2.18 -0.53 -8.40
C SER A 344 -3.30 0.46 -8.07
N TYR A 345 -3.49 1.42 -8.96
CA TYR A 345 -4.62 2.36 -8.96
C TYR A 345 -5.69 1.97 -9.99
N PHE A 346 -5.41 0.97 -10.85
CA PHE A 346 -6.27 0.58 -11.97
C PHE A 346 -6.92 -0.79 -11.78
N SER A 347 -6.38 -1.66 -10.92
CA SER A 347 -6.99 -2.94 -10.54
C SER A 347 -7.62 -2.91 -9.15
N PRO A 348 -8.85 -3.44 -8.96
CA PRO A 348 -9.45 -3.58 -7.64
C PRO A 348 -8.85 -4.70 -6.77
N PHE A 349 -8.10 -5.64 -7.37
CA PHE A 349 -7.48 -6.79 -6.70
C PHE A 349 -5.99 -6.90 -7.03
#